data_AF-A0A7J4I8H9-F1
#
_entry.id   AF-A0A7J4I8H9-F1
#
_cell.length_a   1.000
_cell.length_b   1.000
_cell.length_c   1.000
_cell.angle_alpha   90.00
_cell.angle_beta   90.00
_cell.angle_gamma   90.00
#
_symmetry.space_group_name_H-M   'P 1'
#
loop_
_entity.id
_entity.type
_entity.pdbx_description
1 polymer ?
#
loop_
_entity_poly.entity_id
_entity_poly.type
_entity_poly.pdbx_seq_one_letter_code
_entity_poly.pdbx_strand_id
1 'polypeptide(L)'
;MPGFDTIAMNLLGAVAYAVGAYIAVEYVLPKVKVIAAEVLRYPKTAEALVYLLSITVYLAAAQGIIGRIVAMGMPYLSTYINVINPVIDVMNGMMPVVKTLLLGIGIVLLAERVRLRA
;
A
#
# COMPACT_ATOMS: atom_id res chain seq x y z
N MET A 1 -21.74 -20.40 13.16
CA MET A 1 -21.93 -19.13 12.43
C MET A 1 -21.11 -18.07 13.13
N PRO A 2 -20.38 -17.20 12.42
CA PRO A 2 -19.70 -16.07 13.03
C PRO A 2 -20.72 -15.19 13.76
N GLY A 3 -20.36 -14.69 14.95
CA GLY A 3 -21.21 -13.74 15.67
C GLY A 3 -21.34 -12.43 14.89
N PHE A 4 -22.46 -11.73 15.05
CA PHE A 4 -22.71 -10.42 14.45
C PHE A 4 -21.55 -9.43 14.74
N ASP A 5 -21.01 -9.48 15.96
CA ASP A 5 -19.87 -8.66 16.39
C ASP A 5 -18.61 -8.88 15.55
N THR A 6 -18.33 -10.13 15.14
CA THR A 6 -17.17 -10.46 14.32
C THR A 6 -17.30 -9.92 12.90
N ILE A 7 -18.51 -9.94 12.34
CA ILE A 7 -18.80 -9.39 11.02
C ILE A 7 -18.70 -7.86 11.06
N ALA A 8 -19.30 -7.23 12.07
CA ALA A 8 -19.26 -5.79 12.27
C ALA A 8 -17.83 -5.27 12.48
N MET A 9 -17.02 -5.92 13.33
CA MET A 9 -15.62 -5.53 13.54
C MET A 9 -14.77 -5.68 12.28
N ASN A 10 -15.00 -6.72 11.47
CA ASN A 10 -14.25 -6.90 10.22
C ASN A 10 -14.67 -5.87 9.15
N LEU A 11 -15.95 -5.52 9.06
CA LEU A 11 -16.42 -4.46 8.17
C LEU A 11 -15.83 -3.10 8.56
N LEU A 12 -15.87 -2.77 9.86
CA LEU A 12 -15.22 -1.56 10.38
C LEU A 12 -13.71 -1.56 10.09
N GLY A 13 -13.05 -2.70 10.24
CA GLY A 13 -11.64 -2.86 9.88
C GLY A 13 -11.38 -2.61 8.39
N ALA A 14 -12.22 -3.15 7.50
CA ALA A 14 -12.11 -2.91 6.06
C ALA A 14 -12.30 -1.43 5.70
N VAL A 15 -13.29 -0.77 6.30
CA VAL A 15 -13.50 0.67 6.15
C VAL A 15 -12.29 1.46 6.66
N ALA A 16 -11.72 1.07 7.80
CA ALA A 16 -10.52 1.71 8.34
C ALA A 16 -9.31 1.59 7.40
N TYR A 17 -9.12 0.45 6.73
CA TYR A 17 -8.08 0.31 5.70
C TYR A 17 -8.32 1.25 4.51
N ALA A 18 -9.56 1.35 4.02
CA ALA A 18 -9.90 2.24 2.91
C ALA A 18 -9.67 3.72 3.28
N VAL A 19 -10.13 4.14 4.46
CA VAL A 19 -9.93 5.50 4.98
C VAL A 19 -8.45 5.78 5.23
N GLY A 20 -7.71 4.84 5.82
CA GLY A 20 -6.28 4.98 6.05
C GLY A 20 -5.48 5.14 4.75
N ALA A 21 -5.83 4.39 3.72
CA ALA A 21 -5.23 4.51 2.39
C ALA A 21 -5.51 5.87 1.76
N TYR A 22 -6.77 6.31 1.80
CA TYR A 22 -7.17 7.64 1.33
C TYR A 22 -6.39 8.74 2.05
N ILE A 23 -6.30 8.67 3.38
CA ILE A 23 -5.57 9.67 4.17
C ILE A 23 -4.09 9.68 3.80
N ALA A 24 -3.47 8.50 3.68
CA ALA A 24 -2.07 8.38 3.33
C ALA A 24 -1.79 8.99 1.94
N VAL A 25 -2.60 8.67 0.94
CA VAL A 25 -2.39 9.15 -0.44
C VAL A 25 -2.70 10.63 -0.59
N GLU A 26 -3.79 11.12 0.01
CA GLU A 26 -4.26 12.49 -0.21
C GLU A 26 -3.53 13.51 0.69
N TYR A 27 -3.14 13.13 1.91
CA TYR A 27 -2.58 14.08 2.89
C TYR A 27 -1.12 13.83 3.26
N VAL A 28 -0.66 12.58 3.26
CA VAL A 28 0.71 12.25 3.71
C VAL A 28 1.69 12.25 2.54
N LEU A 29 1.38 11.53 1.45
CA LEU A 29 2.26 11.40 0.30
C LEU A 29 2.60 12.73 -0.41
N PRO A 30 1.72 13.74 -0.49
CA PRO A 30 2.10 15.05 -1.01
C PRO A 30 3.16 15.75 -0.16
N LYS A 31 3.12 15.58 1.16
CA LYS A 31 4.16 16.11 2.06
C LYS A 31 5.49 15.38 1.84
N VAL A 32 5.44 14.06 1.64
CA VAL A 32 6.61 13.27 1.26
C VAL A 32 7.17 13.74 -0.09
N LYS A 33 6.31 14.09 -1.07
CA LYS A 33 6.72 14.66 -2.36
C LYS A 33 7.53 15.93 -2.20
N VAL A 34 7.07 16.85 -1.35
CA VAL A 34 7.76 18.13 -1.10
C VAL A 34 9.15 17.88 -0.52
N ILE A 35 9.23 17.07 0.55
CA ILE A 35 10.51 16.74 1.20
C ILE A 35 11.44 16.00 0.24
N ALA A 36 10.92 15.03 -0.52
CA ALA A 36 11.69 14.30 -1.51
C ALA A 36 12.19 15.23 -2.62
N ALA A 37 11.38 16.15 -3.13
CA ALA A 37 11.80 17.10 -4.15
C ALA A 37 12.95 18.00 -3.66
N GLU A 38 12.89 18.46 -2.41
CA GLU A 38 13.97 19.25 -1.79
C GLU A 38 15.27 18.45 -1.62
N VAL A 39 15.16 17.20 -1.16
CA VAL A 39 16.32 16.34 -0.93
C VAL A 39 16.98 15.90 -2.24
N LEU A 40 16.16 15.60 -3.26
CA LEU A 40 16.61 15.03 -4.52
C LEU A 40 17.04 16.07 -5.54
N ARG A 41 16.52 17.30 -5.46
CA ARG A 41 16.71 18.35 -6.47
C ARG A 41 16.25 17.97 -7.89
N TYR A 42 15.62 16.80 -8.05
CA TYR A 42 15.02 16.30 -9.28
C TYR A 42 13.52 16.07 -9.07
N PRO A 43 12.66 17.03 -9.46
CA PRO A 43 11.22 16.97 -9.18
C PRO A 43 10.54 15.76 -9.85
N LYS A 44 11.02 15.34 -11.02
CA LYS A 44 10.50 14.14 -11.73
C LYS A 44 10.76 12.85 -10.95
N THR A 45 11.91 12.72 -10.29
CA THR A 45 12.27 11.54 -9.50
C THR A 45 11.45 11.47 -8.21
N ALA A 46 11.24 12.61 -7.55
CA ALA A 46 10.36 12.71 -6.38
C ALA A 46 8.91 12.35 -6.71
N GLU A 47 8.43 12.77 -7.88
CA GLU A 47 7.10 12.42 -8.37
C GLU A 47 6.94 10.93 -8.67
N ALA A 48 7.91 10.31 -9.33
CA ALA A 48 7.91 8.86 -9.59
C ALA A 48 7.93 8.04 -8.30
N LEU A 49 8.73 8.45 -7.31
CA LEU A 49 8.77 7.81 -5.99
C LEU A 49 7.39 7.87 -5.30
N VAL A 50 6.77 9.05 -5.29
CA VAL A 50 5.47 9.25 -4.65
C VAL A 50 4.38 8.45 -5.36
N TYR A 51 4.43 8.37 -6.68
CA TYR A 51 3.51 7.54 -7.46
C TYR A 51 3.63 6.06 -7.10
N LEU A 52 4.86 5.54 -6.98
CA LEU A 52 5.12 4.17 -6.53
C LEU A 52 4.65 3.92 -5.09
N LEU A 53 4.86 4.89 -4.19
CA LEU A 53 4.35 4.82 -2.83
C LEU A 53 2.81 4.78 -2.81
N SER A 54 2.13 5.58 -3.63
CA SER A 54 0.66 5.56 -3.75
C SER A 54 0.15 4.19 -4.18
N ILE A 55 0.77 3.59 -5.19
CA ILE A 55 0.44 2.23 -5.63
C ILE A 55 0.62 1.23 -4.48
N THR A 56 1.73 1.33 -3.75
CA THR A 56 2.02 0.44 -2.61
C THR A 56 0.97 0.56 -1.51
N VAL A 57 0.56 1.79 -1.19
CA VAL A 57 -0.48 2.06 -0.19
C VAL A 57 -1.82 1.45 -0.61
N TYR A 58 -2.22 1.61 -1.87
CA TYR A 58 -3.46 1.02 -2.37
C TYR A 58 -3.42 -0.51 -2.38
N LEU A 59 -2.29 -1.11 -2.78
CA LEU A 59 -2.12 -2.56 -2.73
C LEU A 59 -2.20 -3.10 -1.29
N ALA A 60 -1.53 -2.46 -0.34
CA ALA A 60 -1.58 -2.84 1.07
C ALA A 60 -3.00 -2.71 1.65
N ALA A 61 -3.72 -1.65 1.29
CA ALA A 61 -5.10 -1.43 1.72
C ALA A 61 -6.06 -2.46 1.14
N ALA A 62 -5.96 -2.75 -0.16
CA ALA A 62 -6.75 -3.80 -0.82
C ALA A 62 -6.51 -5.17 -0.17
N GLN A 63 -5.25 -5.51 0.13
CA GLN A 63 -4.91 -6.74 0.85
C GLN A 63 -5.54 -6.78 2.26
N GLY A 64 -5.46 -5.67 3.01
CA GLY A 64 -6.06 -5.56 4.34
C GLY A 64 -7.59 -5.72 4.31
N ILE A 65 -8.26 -5.09 3.36
CA ILE A 65 -9.71 -5.21 3.13
C ILE A 65 -10.09 -6.66 2.82
N ILE A 66 -9.38 -7.30 1.88
CA ILE A 66 -9.66 -8.68 1.50
C ILE A 66 -9.45 -9.62 2.70
N GLY A 67 -8.37 -9.45 3.46
CA GLY A 67 -8.13 -10.24 4.68
C GLY A 67 -9.26 -10.12 5.71
N ARG A 68 -9.83 -8.91 5.87
CA ARG A 68 -10.99 -8.70 6.74
C ARG A 68 -12.26 -9.36 6.20
N ILE A 69 -12.49 -9.31 4.90
CA ILE A 69 -13.63 -9.99 4.25
C ILE A 69 -13.52 -11.51 4.41
N VAL A 70 -12.33 -12.08 4.20
CA VAL A 70 -12.07 -13.52 4.39
C VAL A 70 -12.34 -13.94 5.84
N ALA A 71 -11.91 -13.13 6.81
CA ALA A 71 -12.11 -13.38 8.23
C ALA A 71 -13.58 -13.37 8.69
N MET A 72 -14.52 -12.93 7.85
CA MET A 72 -15.95 -12.99 8.15
C MET A 72 -16.51 -14.41 8.08
N GLY A 73 -15.82 -15.38 7.46
CA GLY A 73 -16.15 -16.80 7.54
C GLY A 73 -17.56 -17.18 7.04
N MET A 74 -18.17 -16.37 6.17
CA MET A 74 -19.51 -16.64 5.63
C MET A 74 -19.42 -17.65 4.46
N PRO A 75 -20.25 -18.72 4.44
CA PRO A 75 -20.20 -19.76 3.39
C PRO A 75 -20.39 -19.24 1.96
N TYR A 76 -21.15 -18.15 1.79
CA TYR A 76 -21.39 -17.52 0.50
C TYR A 76 -20.17 -16.70 0.01
N LEU A 77 -19.34 -16.21 0.94
CA LEU A 77 -18.12 -15.48 0.62
C LEU A 77 -17.00 -16.45 0.16
N SER A 78 -16.95 -17.69 0.67
CA SER A 78 -15.94 -18.68 0.26
C SER A 78 -15.86 -18.92 -1.25
N THR A 79 -17.01 -18.87 -1.95
CA THR A 79 -17.06 -19.01 -3.41
C THR A 79 -16.41 -17.81 -4.13
N TYR A 80 -16.60 -16.60 -3.60
CA TYR A 80 -15.94 -15.39 -4.12
C TYR A 80 -14.47 -15.29 -3.69
N ILE A 81 -14.12 -15.79 -2.51
CA ILE A 81 -12.74 -15.84 -2.01
C ILE A 81 -11.87 -16.71 -2.91
N ASN A 82 -12.37 -17.82 -3.44
CA ASN A 82 -11.62 -18.65 -4.40
C ASN A 82 -11.33 -17.93 -5.73
N VAL A 83 -12.14 -16.94 -6.12
CA VAL A 83 -11.89 -16.09 -7.29
C VAL A 83 -10.85 -15.00 -7.00
N ILE A 84 -10.77 -14.56 -5.73
CA ILE A 84 -9.91 -13.46 -5.29
C ILE A 84 -8.54 -13.97 -4.79
N ASN A 85 -8.42 -15.21 -4.33
CA ASN A 85 -7.17 -15.81 -3.85
C ASN A 85 -5.99 -15.66 -4.82
N PRO A 86 -6.14 -15.90 -6.15
CA PRO A 86 -5.04 -15.66 -7.10
C PRO A 86 -4.59 -14.20 -7.12
N VAL A 87 -5.51 -13.25 -6.94
CA VAL A 87 -5.20 -11.82 -6.87
C VAL A 87 -4.43 -11.51 -5.59
N ILE A 88 -4.84 -12.08 -4.45
CA ILE A 88 -4.13 -11.94 -3.17
C ILE A 88 -2.71 -12.51 -3.29
N ASP A 89 -2.55 -13.67 -3.91
CA ASP A 89 -1.25 -14.33 -4.08
C ASP A 89 -0.33 -13.53 -5.01
N VAL A 90 -0.87 -12.97 -6.10
CA VAL A 90 -0.12 -12.04 -6.97
C VAL A 90 0.26 -10.78 -6.20
N MET A 91 -0.65 -10.17 -5.44
CA MET A 91 -0.36 -8.99 -4.63
C MET A 91 0.70 -9.26 -3.56
N ASN A 92 0.62 -10.41 -2.89
CA ASN A 92 1.61 -10.90 -1.93
C ASN A 92 2.96 -11.13 -2.58
N GLY A 93 3.00 -11.74 -3.76
CA GLY A 93 4.22 -11.97 -4.54
C GLY A 93 4.83 -10.66 -5.07
N MET A 94 4.02 -9.66 -5.37
CA MET A 94 4.48 -8.34 -5.82
C MET A 94 5.04 -7.49 -4.68
N MET A 95 4.61 -7.70 -3.43
CA MET A 95 5.01 -6.83 -2.33
C MET A 95 6.50 -6.84 -2.00
N PRO A 96 7.22 -7.98 -2.01
CA PRO A 96 8.68 -8.01 -1.93
C PRO A 96 9.35 -7.23 -3.07
N VAL A 97 8.81 -7.32 -4.29
CA VAL A 97 9.35 -6.62 -5.47
C VAL A 97 9.18 -5.11 -5.31
N VAL A 98 7.99 -4.67 -4.92
CA VAL A 98 7.69 -3.25 -4.66
C VAL A 98 8.55 -2.71 -3.51
N LYS A 99 8.72 -3.46 -2.41
CA LYS A 99 9.62 -3.10 -1.32
C LYS A 99 11.07 -2.97 -1.79
N THR A 100 11.53 -3.92 -2.61
CA THR A 100 12.88 -3.90 -3.19
C THR A 100 13.06 -2.70 -4.14
N LEU A 101 12.05 -2.37 -4.94
CA LEU A 101 12.06 -1.19 -5.80
C LEU A 101 12.13 0.11 -4.98
N LEU A 102 11.34 0.21 -3.90
CA LEU A 102 11.38 1.36 -3.01
C LEU A 102 12.75 1.51 -2.32
N LEU A 103 13.35 0.40 -1.86
CA LEU A 103 14.71 0.37 -1.32
C LEU A 103 15.75 0.77 -2.37
N GLY A 104 15.66 0.21 -3.58
CA GLY A 104 16.57 0.50 -4.68
C GLY A 104 16.52 1.97 -5.08
N ILE A 105 15.32 2.54 -5.18
CA ILE A 105 15.14 3.98 -5.36
C ILE A 105 15.77 4.71 -4.17
N GLY A 106 15.43 4.39 -2.93
CA GLY A 106 16.03 5.02 -1.75
C GLY A 106 17.56 5.03 -1.72
N ILE A 107 18.21 3.94 -2.16
CA ILE A 107 19.67 3.84 -2.28
C ILE A 107 20.20 4.76 -3.39
N VAL A 108 19.57 4.75 -4.58
CA VAL A 108 19.94 5.65 -5.69
C VAL A 108 19.82 7.11 -5.26
N LEU A 109 18.75 7.45 -4.55
CA LEU A 109 18.51 8.78 -4.00
C LEU A 109 19.58 9.20 -2.97
N LEU A 110 20.00 8.28 -2.10
CA LEU A 110 21.11 8.52 -1.16
C LEU A 110 22.44 8.71 -1.89
N ALA A 111 22.72 7.90 -2.91
CA ALA A 111 23.94 7.98 -3.70
C ALA A 111 24.04 9.30 -4.48
N GLU A 112 22.94 9.76 -5.10
CA GLU A 112 22.88 11.09 -5.74
C GLU A 112 23.12 12.21 -4.72
N ARG A 113 22.55 12.12 -3.51
CA ARG A 113 22.76 13.12 -2.46
C ARG A 113 24.22 13.20 -2.01
N VAL A 114 24.92 12.07 -1.90
CA VAL A 114 26.36 12.03 -1.57
C VAL A 114 27.18 12.66 -2.70
N ARG A 115 26.88 12.32 -3.95
CA ARG A 115 27.58 12.87 -5.12
C ARG A 115 27.37 14.38 -5.30
N LEU A 116 26.21 14.92 -4.92
CA LEU A 116 25.92 16.36 -4.96
C LEU A 116 26.57 17.16 -3.81
N ARG A 117 27.13 16.49 -2.80
CA ARG A 117 27.84 17.09 -1.66
C ARG A 117 29.36 16.92 -1.72
N ALA A 118 29.85 16.00 -2.55
CA ALA A 118 31.27 15.81 -2.86
C ALA A 118 31.67 16.71 -4.03
#